data_AF-A0A172Z2Z7-F1
#
_entry.id   AF-A0A172Z2Z7-F1
#
_cell.length_a   1.000
_cell.length_b   1.000
_cell.length_c   1.000
_cell.angle_alpha   90.00
_cell.angle_beta   90.00
_cell.angle_gamma   90.00
#
_symmetry.space_group_name_H-M   'P 1'
#
loop_
_entity.id
_entity.type
_entity.pdbx_description
1 polymer ?
#
loop_
_entity_poly.entity_id
_entity_poly.type
_entity_poly.pdbx_seq_one_letter_code
_entity_poly.pdbx_strand_id
1 'polypeptide(L)'
;MTALRMLMLLPLALMGCQTHLAPVYYSPEYRADGLPSQCQQPAAKDAIGLDEDFKPTLPLGCANNLNLMQMVERKQDLNQGRATGPAMAAPVGRAAQVYIEGFDREQLQRRKDQQEAKAGATGGQQ
;
A
#
# COMPACT_ATOMS: atom_id res chain seq x y z
N MET A 1 29.81 -14.37 -41.84
CA MET A 1 29.19 -13.07 -41.44
C MET A 1 28.09 -13.22 -40.39
N THR A 2 27.55 -14.42 -40.13
CA THR A 2 26.51 -14.69 -39.12
C THR A 2 27.05 -14.81 -37.69
N ALA A 3 28.22 -15.41 -37.50
CA ALA A 3 28.85 -15.57 -36.17
C ALA A 3 29.26 -14.24 -35.50
N LEU A 4 29.75 -13.27 -36.29
CA LEU A 4 30.14 -11.94 -35.81
C LEU A 4 28.91 -11.11 -35.38
N ARG A 5 27.76 -11.32 -36.03
CA ARG A 5 26.48 -10.70 -35.65
C ARG A 5 25.91 -11.29 -34.35
N MET A 6 26.06 -12.59 -34.12
CA MET A 6 25.68 -13.22 -32.85
C MET A 6 26.56 -12.75 -31.68
N LEU A 7 27.87 -12.58 -31.90
CA LEU A 7 28.80 -12.11 -30.86
C LEU A 7 28.51 -10.66 -30.40
N MET A 8 28.04 -9.81 -31.32
CA MET A 8 27.66 -8.42 -31.02
C MET A 8 26.34 -8.28 -30.25
N LEU A 9 25.47 -9.29 -30.26
CA LEU A 9 24.17 -9.27 -29.59
C LEU A 9 24.22 -9.87 -28.17
N LEU A 10 25.26 -10.65 -27.85
CA LEU A 10 25.48 -11.27 -26.54
C LEU A 10 25.59 -10.27 -25.36
N PRO A 11 26.26 -9.10 -25.47
CA PRO A 11 26.35 -8.17 -24.35
C PRO A 11 25.02 -7.47 -24.02
N LEU A 12 24.10 -7.33 -24.98
CA LEU A 12 22.78 -6.74 -24.73
C LEU A 12 21.87 -7.67 -23.90
N ALA A 13 22.04 -8.99 -24.01
CA ALA A 13 21.27 -9.96 -23.24
C ALA A 13 21.74 -10.08 -21.77
N LEU A 14 22.98 -9.64 -21.47
CA LEU A 14 23.57 -9.65 -20.12
C LEU A 14 23.33 -8.33 -19.36
N MET A 15 22.82 -7.28 -20.02
CA MET A 15 22.36 -6.06 -19.36
C MET A 15 20.95 -6.28 -18.78
N GLY A 16 20.85 -7.18 -17.79
CA GLY A 16 19.66 -7.27 -16.95
C GLY A 16 19.50 -5.96 -16.18
N CYS A 17 18.33 -5.34 -16.29
CA CYS A 17 17.98 -4.20 -15.44
C CYS A 17 18.13 -4.63 -13.97
N GLN A 18 18.92 -3.89 -13.18
CA GLN A 18 19.02 -4.05 -11.73
C GLN A 18 17.59 -4.04 -11.13
N THR A 19 17.06 -5.22 -10.80
CA THR A 19 15.73 -5.37 -10.18
C THR A 19 15.76 -5.11 -8.68
N HIS A 20 16.95 -4.89 -8.11
CA HIS A 20 17.13 -4.64 -6.69
C HIS A 20 17.38 -3.14 -6.45
N LEU A 21 16.43 -2.49 -5.79
CA LEU A 21 16.69 -1.16 -5.24
C LEU A 21 17.75 -1.30 -4.14
N ALA A 22 18.74 -0.40 -4.16
CA ALA A 22 19.65 -0.30 -3.02
C ALA A 22 18.85 -0.01 -1.75
N PRO A 23 19.22 -0.59 -0.59
CA PRO A 23 18.57 -0.26 0.67
C PRO A 23 18.65 1.24 0.91
N VAL A 24 17.49 1.86 1.18
CA VAL A 24 17.40 3.28 1.50
C VAL A 24 17.86 3.46 2.94
N TYR A 25 18.93 4.22 3.13
CA TYR A 25 19.43 4.62 4.45
C TYR A 25 19.06 6.08 4.71
N TYR A 26 18.33 6.32 5.79
CA TYR A 26 18.06 7.66 6.28
C TYR A 26 19.10 8.00 7.34
N SER A 27 19.81 9.11 7.12
CA SER A 27 20.80 9.57 8.08
C SER A 27 20.14 10.09 9.37
N PRO A 28 20.85 10.09 10.50
CA PRO A 28 20.34 10.59 11.78
C PRO A 28 19.91 12.07 11.74
N GLU A 29 20.57 12.85 10.89
CA GLU A 29 20.30 14.28 10.69
C GLU A 29 19.18 14.57 9.67
N TYR A 30 18.55 13.53 9.11
CA TYR A 30 17.45 13.70 8.17
C TYR A 30 16.29 14.47 8.82
N ARG A 31 15.86 15.57 8.19
CA ARG A 31 14.73 16.39 8.63
C ARG A 31 13.68 16.48 7.53
N ALA A 32 12.43 16.28 7.93
CA ALA A 32 11.27 16.46 7.06
C ALA A 32 10.12 17.13 7.82
N ASP A 33 9.28 17.88 7.10
CA ASP A 33 8.13 18.56 7.68
C ASP A 33 7.07 17.54 8.16
N GLY A 34 6.64 17.72 9.40
CA GLY A 34 5.64 16.86 10.06
C GLY A 34 6.22 15.60 10.69
N LEU A 35 7.55 15.51 10.84
CA LEU A 35 8.19 14.39 11.51
C LEU A 35 7.89 14.41 13.02
N PRO A 36 7.44 13.29 13.64
CA PRO A 36 7.21 13.23 15.08
C PRO A 36 8.46 13.58 15.88
N SER A 37 8.29 14.19 17.05
CA SER A 37 9.42 14.59 17.92
C SER A 37 10.26 13.39 18.36
N GLN A 38 9.66 12.19 18.47
CA GLN A 38 10.35 10.93 18.75
C GLN A 38 11.41 10.60 17.69
N CYS A 39 11.20 11.06 16.45
CA CYS A 39 12.14 10.85 15.36
C CYS A 39 13.23 11.92 15.29
N GLN A 40 13.23 12.89 16.19
CA GLN A 40 14.30 13.87 16.39
C GLN A 40 15.28 13.42 17.50
N GLN A 41 15.05 12.26 18.11
CA GLN A 41 15.96 11.69 19.07
C GLN A 41 17.27 11.25 18.38
N PRO A 42 18.41 11.29 19.09
CA PRO A 42 19.69 10.86 18.54
C PRO A 42 19.59 9.41 18.05
N ALA A 43 20.34 9.09 16.99
CA ALA A 43 20.41 7.74 16.47
C ALA A 43 20.82 6.74 17.56
N ALA A 44 20.35 5.49 17.39
CA ALA A 44 20.77 4.39 18.24
C ALA A 44 22.31 4.27 18.22
N LYS A 45 22.88 3.85 19.35
CA LYS A 45 24.30 3.51 19.43
C LYS A 45 24.50 2.07 18.93
N ASP A 46 25.73 1.75 18.56
CA ASP A 46 26.14 0.39 18.25
C ASP A 46 26.10 -0.48 19.51
N ALA A 47 24.93 -1.08 19.78
CA ALA A 47 24.70 -1.90 20.96
C ALA A 47 25.20 -3.34 20.78
N ILE A 48 25.50 -3.76 19.55
CA ILE A 48 25.88 -5.12 19.19
C ILE A 48 27.33 -5.25 18.69
N GLY A 49 28.06 -4.14 18.55
CA GLY A 49 29.49 -4.13 18.26
C GLY A 49 29.81 -4.46 16.81
N LEU A 50 29.16 -3.77 15.87
CA LEU A 50 29.45 -3.86 14.43
C LEU A 50 30.62 -2.97 13.99
N ASP A 51 31.09 -2.06 14.85
CA ASP A 51 32.24 -1.18 14.62
C ASP A 51 32.15 -0.43 13.27
N GLU A 52 33.05 -0.69 12.33
CA GLU A 52 33.13 -0.04 11.01
C GLU A 52 31.90 -0.33 10.12
N ASP A 53 31.19 -1.43 10.37
CA ASP A 53 29.95 -1.76 9.67
C ASP A 53 28.72 -1.07 10.27
N PHE A 54 28.86 -0.43 11.43
CA PHE A 54 27.78 0.31 12.07
C PHE A 54 27.49 1.62 11.33
N LYS A 55 26.30 1.70 10.73
CA LYS A 55 25.78 2.93 10.14
C LYS A 55 24.64 3.47 11.02
N PRO A 56 24.84 4.60 11.72
CA PRO A 56 23.76 5.20 12.49
C PRO A 56 22.65 5.59 11.52
N THR A 57 21.45 5.12 11.79
CA THR A 57 20.26 5.38 10.97
C THR A 57 19.20 6.07 11.81
N LEU A 58 18.21 6.63 11.13
CA LEU A 58 17.03 7.16 11.79
C LEU A 58 16.40 6.10 12.72
N PRO A 59 15.91 6.47 13.92
CA PRO A 59 15.35 5.51 14.87
C PRO A 59 14.32 4.54 14.27
N LEU A 60 14.25 3.33 14.82
CA LEU A 60 13.28 2.30 14.41
C LEU A 60 11.85 2.85 14.49
N GLY A 61 11.04 2.57 13.47
CA GLY A 61 9.69 3.12 13.32
C GLY A 61 9.65 4.48 12.62
N CYS A 62 10.69 5.31 12.72
CA CYS A 62 10.74 6.62 12.06
C CYS A 62 11.00 6.54 10.57
N ALA A 63 11.85 5.61 10.13
CA ALA A 63 12.06 5.35 8.70
C ALA A 63 10.76 4.88 8.03
N ASN A 64 9.99 4.01 8.70
CA ASN A 64 8.69 3.56 8.20
C ASN A 64 7.66 4.69 8.17
N ASN A 65 7.60 5.51 9.22
CA ASN A 65 6.68 6.66 9.27
C ASN A 65 7.03 7.71 8.20
N LEU A 66 8.32 7.93 7.94
CA LEU A 66 8.78 8.77 6.82
C LEU A 66 8.36 8.23 5.47
N ASN A 67 8.57 6.93 5.23
CA ASN A 67 8.13 6.29 4.00
C ASN A 67 6.61 6.49 3.82
N LEU A 68 5.82 6.29 4.87
CA LEU A 68 4.37 6.55 4.84
C LEU A 68 4.07 8.02 4.51
N MET A 69 4.76 8.98 5.13
CA MET A 69 4.62 10.42 4.86
C MET A 69 5.01 10.83 3.43
N GLN A 70 5.90 10.09 2.78
CA GLN A 70 6.31 10.32 1.39
C GLN A 70 5.38 9.63 0.38
N MET A 71 4.74 8.53 0.76
CA MET A 71 3.85 7.75 -0.11
C MET A 71 2.38 8.18 -0.04
N VAL A 72 1.94 8.78 1.07
CA VAL A 72 0.54 9.16 1.27
C VAL A 72 0.14 10.35 0.39
N GLU A 73 -1.05 10.31 -0.20
CA GLU A 73 -1.60 11.42 -0.99
C GLU A 73 -1.72 12.71 -0.15
N ARG A 74 -2.19 12.57 1.10
CA ARG A 74 -2.42 13.67 2.04
C ARG A 74 -1.85 13.33 3.41
N LYS A 75 -0.82 14.07 3.84
CA LYS A 75 -0.14 13.84 5.13
C LYS A 75 -1.08 13.84 6.35
N GLN A 76 -2.11 14.66 6.33
CA GLN A 76 -3.10 14.75 7.43
C GLN A 76 -3.88 13.45 7.65
N ASP A 77 -4.04 12.63 6.61
CA ASP A 77 -4.81 11.38 6.66
C ASP A 77 -4.11 10.33 7.54
N LEU A 78 -2.79 10.43 7.75
CA LEU A 78 -2.04 9.53 8.65
C LEU A 78 -2.34 9.76 10.13
N ASN A 79 -2.76 10.97 10.51
CA ASN A 79 -3.01 11.34 11.90
C ASN A 79 -4.50 11.46 12.23
N GLN A 80 -5.28 11.98 11.29
CA GLN A 80 -6.69 12.30 11.51
C GLN A 80 -7.63 11.33 10.77
N GLY A 81 -7.10 10.58 9.80
CA GLY A 81 -7.92 9.82 8.89
C GLY A 81 -8.88 10.71 8.11
N ARG A 82 -9.88 10.08 7.50
CA ARG A 82 -10.98 10.77 6.83
C ARG A 82 -12.29 10.19 7.32
N ALA A 83 -13.31 11.04 7.34
CA ALA A 83 -14.67 10.55 7.44
C ALA A 83 -14.90 9.54 6.31
N THR A 84 -15.12 8.29 6.68
CA THR A 84 -15.63 7.29 5.78
C THR A 84 -17.07 7.69 5.42
N GLY A 85 -17.45 7.47 4.17
CA GLY A 85 -18.84 7.69 3.74
C GLY A 85 -19.82 6.85 4.55
N PRO A 86 -21.13 7.01 4.33
CA PRO A 86 -22.15 6.20 5.00
C PRO A 86 -21.77 4.71 4.93
N ALA A 87 -21.90 4.02 6.06
CA ALA A 87 -21.56 2.61 6.14
C ALA A 87 -22.33 1.85 5.07
N MET A 88 -21.60 1.18 4.18
CA MET A 88 -22.15 0.42 3.06
C MET A 88 -22.72 -0.93 3.55
N ALA A 89 -23.57 -0.90 4.58
CA ALA A 89 -24.05 -2.07 5.30
C ALA A 89 -24.80 -3.05 4.39
N ALA A 90 -25.70 -2.54 3.54
CA ALA A 90 -26.48 -3.39 2.64
C ALA A 90 -25.63 -4.14 1.58
N PRO A 91 -24.76 -3.48 0.79
CA PRO A 91 -23.92 -4.20 -0.17
C PRO A 91 -22.84 -5.06 0.49
N VAL A 92 -22.25 -4.63 1.62
CA VAL A 92 -21.29 -5.46 2.38
C VAL A 92 -21.99 -6.70 2.96
N GLY A 93 -23.18 -6.53 3.52
CA GLY A 93 -24.00 -7.65 4.03
C GLY A 93 -24.33 -8.66 2.94
N ARG A 94 -24.74 -8.19 1.74
CA ARG A 94 -24.97 -9.09 0.59
C ARG A 94 -23.71 -9.82 0.14
N ALA A 95 -22.56 -9.15 0.12
CA ALA A 95 -21.30 -9.79 -0.24
C ALA A 95 -20.88 -10.87 0.79
N ALA A 96 -21.04 -10.57 2.08
CA ALA A 96 -20.78 -11.52 3.15
C ALA A 96 -21.74 -12.71 3.09
N GLN A 97 -23.02 -12.47 2.79
CA GLN A 97 -24.03 -13.51 2.63
C GLN A 97 -23.67 -14.50 1.50
N VAL A 98 -23.19 -14.00 0.35
CA VAL A 98 -22.69 -14.86 -0.74
C VAL A 98 -21.55 -15.76 -0.28
N TYR A 99 -20.60 -15.20 0.49
CA TYR A 99 -19.45 -15.94 0.99
C TYR A 99 -19.84 -17.01 2.02
N ILE A 100 -20.71 -16.66 2.97
CA ILE A 100 -21.12 -17.53 4.07
C ILE A 100 -22.07 -18.64 3.58
N GLU A 101 -23.06 -18.29 2.75
CA GLU A 101 -24.13 -19.20 2.34
C GLU A 101 -23.81 -19.92 1.01
N GLY A 102 -22.72 -19.56 0.34
CA GLY A 102 -22.26 -20.21 -0.89
C GLY A 102 -23.22 -20.07 -2.07
N PHE A 103 -24.01 -18.99 -2.09
CA PHE A 103 -25.03 -18.79 -3.11
C PHE A 103 -24.46 -18.71 -4.53
N ASP A 104 -25.01 -19.53 -5.43
CA ASP A 104 -24.76 -19.44 -6.87
C ASP A 104 -25.20 -18.06 -7.40
N ARG A 105 -24.36 -17.47 -8.26
CA ARG A 105 -24.49 -16.07 -8.73
C ARG A 105 -25.82 -15.82 -9.43
N GLU A 106 -26.39 -16.84 -10.08
CA GLU A 106 -27.71 -16.75 -10.73
C GLU A 106 -28.85 -16.52 -9.73
N GLN A 107 -28.80 -17.17 -8.56
CA GLN A 107 -29.82 -16.99 -7.52
C GLN A 107 -29.73 -15.62 -6.87
N LEU A 108 -28.52 -15.06 -6.78
CA LEU A 108 -28.31 -13.71 -6.27
C LEU A 108 -28.88 -12.66 -7.22
N GLN A 109 -28.65 -12.83 -8.53
CA GLN A 109 -29.16 -11.93 -9.55
C GLN A 109 -30.70 -11.89 -9.54
N ARG A 110 -31.36 -13.07 -9.51
CA ARG A 110 -32.83 -13.16 -9.41
C ARG A 110 -33.39 -12.42 -8.20
N ARG A 111 -32.74 -12.52 -7.04
CA ARG A 111 -33.18 -11.80 -5.83
C ARG A 111 -32.94 -10.30 -5.90
N LYS A 112 -31.86 -9.87 -6.56
CA LYS A 112 -31.55 -8.46 -6.78
C LYS A 112 -32.58 -7.81 -7.70
N ASP A 113 -32.93 -8.46 -8.81
CA ASP A 113 -33.95 -7.99 -9.75
C ASP A 113 -35.33 -7.88 -9.05
N GLN A 114 -35.66 -8.84 -8.18
CA GLN A 114 -36.88 -8.78 -7.35
C GLN A 114 -36.86 -7.63 -6.33
N GLN A 115 -35.71 -7.32 -5.73
CA GLN A 115 -35.59 -6.21 -4.79
C GLN A 115 -35.70 -4.85 -5.49
N GLU A 116 -35.10 -4.70 -6.66
CA GLU A 116 -35.18 -3.49 -7.48
C GLU A 116 -36.60 -3.26 -8.01
N ALA A 117 -37.30 -4.32 -8.45
CA ALA A 117 -38.70 -4.25 -8.84
C ALA A 117 -39.61 -3.83 -7.67
N LYS A 118 -39.36 -4.35 -6.47
CA LYS A 118 -40.13 -3.97 -5.26
C LYS A 118 -39.85 -2.52 -4.84
N ALA A 119 -38.59 -2.07 -4.88
CA ALA A 119 -38.22 -0.71 -4.54
C ALA A 119 -38.76 0.32 -5.55
N GLY A 120 -38.80 -0.04 -6.84
CA GLY A 120 -39.43 0.78 -7.87
C GLY A 120 -40.95 0.87 -7.73
N ALA A 121 -41.61 -0.20 -7.29
CA ALA A 121 -43.06 -0.23 -7.07
C ALA A 121 -43.51 0.63 -5.88
N THR A 122 -42.72 0.73 -4.81
CA THR A 122 -43.00 1.61 -3.66
C THR A 122 -42.66 3.08 -3.92
N GLY A 123 -41.78 3.39 -4.89
CA GLY A 123 -41.43 4.76 -5.26
C GLY A 123 -42.40 5.45 -6.25
N GLY A 124 -43.33 4.71 -6.85
CA GLY A 124 -44.29 5.21 -7.85
C GLY A 124 -45.70 5.53 -7.34
N GLN A 125 -45.91 5.55 -6.01
CA GLN A 125 -47.21 5.85 -5.37
C GLN A 125 -47.28 7.26 -4.73
N GLN A 126 -46.48 8.23 -5.20
CA GLN A 126 -46.59 9.63 -4.80
C GLN A 126 -47.15 10.50 -5.93
#